data_AF-A0A6G1KLZ6-F1
#
_entry.id   AF-A0A6G1KLZ6-F1
#
_cell.length_a   1.000
_cell.length_b   1.000
_cell.length_c   1.000
_cell.angle_alpha   90.00
_cell.angle_beta   90.00
_cell.angle_gamma   90.00
#
_symmetry.space_group_name_H-M   'P 1'
#
loop_
_entity.id
_entity.type
_entity.pdbx_description
1 polymer ?
#
loop_
_entity_poly.entity_id
_entity_poly.type
_entity_poly.pdbx_seq_one_letter_code
_entity_poly.pdbx_strand_id
1 'polypeptide(L)'
;MPSTERAILDTHIHLWPSTAVSPTDHGWMSAGHTLARRHGISDYSNATTWSSPVVQPKAFIYLETDRYLPSPEPDIGESVPEALKTWAKAPLNELKFLRRIVEETPQSGDGFVLGGDGDGDGDGDDDDGPRMAGCVIWAPFHLSTALFNAYLEIAEQVAGPQLWAKVVGFRYLLQGKGSSAVQQLVRSEQWLANLLVLRHGRKGRGWSFDIGVDAHRDGVEVVGYVADMVERLRALENEKPTGRGVRFVLGGFLSLSLSLSITTTLN
;
A
#
# COMPACT_ATOMS: atom_id res chain seq x y z
N MET A 1 37.51 16.80 -0.85
CA MET A 1 36.57 16.00 -1.68
C MET A 1 35.18 16.50 -1.35
N PRO A 2 34.39 17.05 -2.28
CA PRO A 2 32.99 17.34 -2.01
C PRO A 2 32.27 16.02 -1.72
N SER A 3 31.61 15.91 -0.56
CA SER A 3 30.76 14.77 -0.24
C SER A 3 29.63 14.74 -1.26
N THR A 4 29.60 13.73 -2.14
CA THR A 4 28.40 13.42 -2.92
C THR A 4 27.32 13.04 -1.93
N GLU A 5 26.44 13.99 -1.63
CA GLU A 5 25.29 13.75 -0.77
C GLU A 5 24.45 12.62 -1.39
N ARG A 6 24.33 11.50 -0.69
CA ARG A 6 23.53 10.37 -1.15
C ARG A 6 22.09 10.64 -0.75
N ALA A 7 21.25 11.02 -1.71
CA ALA A 7 19.81 11.10 -1.50
C ALA A 7 19.23 9.68 -1.37
N ILE A 8 18.75 9.32 -0.18
CA ILE A 8 18.03 8.06 0.06
C ILE A 8 16.53 8.29 -0.16
N LEU A 9 15.91 7.40 -0.94
CA LEU A 9 14.47 7.22 -1.03
C LEU A 9 14.11 5.92 -0.31
N ASP A 10 13.32 6.01 0.74
CA ASP A 10 12.77 4.83 1.41
C ASP A 10 11.55 4.34 0.65
N THR A 11 11.69 3.25 -0.11
CA THR A 11 10.64 2.80 -1.02
C THR A 11 9.50 2.06 -0.35
N HIS A 12 9.56 1.83 0.97
CA HIS A 12 8.52 1.10 1.68
C HIS A 12 8.45 1.52 3.14
N ILE A 13 7.50 2.41 3.45
CA ILE A 13 7.15 2.71 4.84
C ILE A 13 5.66 2.51 5.10
N HIS A 14 5.33 2.39 6.38
CA HIS A 14 3.95 2.37 6.86
C HIS A 14 3.78 3.44 7.93
N LEU A 15 2.68 4.20 7.83
CA LEU A 15 2.32 5.26 8.76
C LEU A 15 0.84 5.16 9.12
N TRP A 16 0.50 5.48 10.36
CA TRP A 16 -0.90 5.57 10.80
C TRP A 16 -1.06 6.52 12.01
N PRO A 17 -2.16 7.30 12.05
CA PRO A 17 -2.43 8.26 13.11
C PRO A 17 -2.87 7.58 14.42
N SER A 18 -2.89 8.32 15.52
CA SER A 18 -3.42 7.84 16.82
C SER A 18 -4.87 7.39 16.75
N THR A 19 -5.67 7.88 15.79
CA THR A 19 -7.06 7.44 15.58
C THR A 19 -7.17 6.09 14.88
N ALA A 20 -6.04 5.48 14.51
CA ALA A 20 -5.95 4.24 13.77
C ALA A 20 -5.24 3.14 14.58
N VAL A 21 -5.22 3.24 15.92
CA VAL A 21 -4.47 2.31 16.79
C VAL A 21 -5.38 1.26 17.46
N SER A 22 -6.44 0.83 16.77
CA SER A 22 -7.44 -0.09 17.33
C SER A 22 -7.67 -1.34 16.48
N PRO A 23 -8.18 -2.45 17.07
CA PRO A 23 -8.59 -3.63 16.33
C PRO A 23 -9.71 -3.38 15.31
N THR A 24 -10.51 -2.32 15.51
CA THR A 24 -11.57 -1.92 14.56
C THR A 24 -11.04 -1.15 13.35
N ASP A 25 -9.77 -0.75 13.41
CA ASP A 25 -9.06 -0.04 12.36
C ASP A 25 -8.07 -0.94 11.61
N HIS A 26 -7.45 -1.88 12.32
CA HIS A 26 -6.58 -2.92 11.79
C HIS A 26 -6.93 -4.26 12.43
N GLY A 27 -7.36 -5.25 11.64
CA GLY A 27 -7.76 -6.56 12.17
C GLY A 27 -6.62 -7.32 12.86
N TRP A 28 -5.37 -7.00 12.52
CA TRP A 28 -4.16 -7.60 13.11
C TRP A 28 -3.74 -6.94 14.43
N MET A 29 -4.26 -5.76 14.76
CA MET A 29 -3.80 -4.99 15.91
C MET A 29 -4.55 -5.40 17.18
N SER A 30 -3.83 -5.91 18.17
CA SER A 30 -4.36 -6.28 19.49
C SER A 30 -3.83 -5.39 20.61
N ALA A 31 -4.55 -5.32 21.73
CA ALA A 31 -4.12 -4.56 22.90
C ALA A 31 -2.76 -5.11 23.41
N GLY A 32 -1.80 -4.22 23.61
CA GLY A 32 -0.44 -4.58 24.03
C GLY A 32 0.51 -5.01 22.90
N HIS A 33 0.03 -5.08 21.65
CA HIS A 33 0.91 -5.30 20.50
C HIS A 33 1.90 -4.13 20.37
N THR A 34 3.18 -4.41 20.11
CA THR A 34 4.25 -3.37 20.09
C THR A 34 4.03 -2.29 19.03
N LEU A 35 3.34 -2.65 17.95
CA LEU A 35 2.94 -1.72 16.89
C LEU A 35 1.58 -1.02 17.14
N ALA A 36 0.85 -1.35 18.21
CA ALA A 36 -0.45 -0.73 18.54
C ALA A 36 -0.30 0.66 19.19
N ARG A 37 0.41 1.55 18.50
CA ARG A 37 0.63 2.96 18.85
C ARG A 37 0.69 3.76 17.55
N ARG A 38 0.68 5.10 17.64
CA ARG A 38 0.86 5.97 16.47
C ARG A 38 2.23 5.72 15.81
N HIS A 39 2.27 5.74 14.48
CA HIS A 39 3.50 5.84 13.69
C HIS A 39 3.31 6.93 12.63
N GLY A 40 3.72 8.16 12.94
CA GLY A 40 3.69 9.30 12.01
C GLY A 40 5.08 9.65 11.45
N ILE A 41 5.16 10.71 10.64
CA ILE A 41 6.42 11.14 10.00
C ILE A 41 7.45 11.58 11.04
N SER A 42 7.02 12.15 12.17
CA SER A 42 7.90 12.47 13.30
C SER A 42 8.52 11.21 13.93
N ASP A 43 7.76 10.12 14.07
CA ASP A 43 8.30 8.85 14.61
C ASP A 43 9.30 8.23 13.63
N TYR A 44 8.96 8.27 12.35
CA TYR A 44 9.83 7.82 11.26
C TYR A 44 11.16 8.58 11.24
N SER A 45 11.09 9.92 11.33
CA SER A 45 12.27 10.79 11.32
C SER A 45 13.15 10.54 12.55
N ASN A 46 12.54 10.37 13.73
CA ASN A 46 13.27 10.01 14.95
C ASN A 46 13.96 8.64 14.82
N ALA A 47 13.27 7.64 14.28
CA ALA A 47 13.83 6.30 14.10
C ALA A 47 15.00 6.27 13.11
N THR A 48 14.85 6.98 11.99
CA THR A 48 15.88 7.06 10.94
C THR A 48 17.08 7.88 11.40
N THR A 49 16.88 8.99 12.12
CA THR A 49 17.94 9.79 12.76
C THR A 49 18.74 8.97 13.75
N TRP A 50 18.06 8.20 14.60
CA TRP A 50 18.73 7.33 15.57
C TRP A 50 19.59 6.25 14.89
N SER A 51 19.10 5.65 13.80
CA SER A 51 19.78 4.55 13.12
C SER A 51 21.00 4.99 12.30
N SER A 52 20.99 6.20 11.74
CA SER A 52 22.05 6.70 10.84
C SER A 52 22.06 8.23 10.79
N PRO A 53 22.68 8.92 11.77
CA PRO A 53 22.67 10.39 11.84
C PRO A 53 23.35 11.07 10.64
N VAL A 54 24.11 10.33 9.82
CA VAL A 54 24.85 10.85 8.66
C VAL A 54 24.08 10.71 7.35
N VAL A 55 23.07 9.83 7.28
CA VAL A 55 22.29 9.60 6.05
C VAL A 55 20.81 9.46 6.39
N GLN A 56 20.05 10.51 6.09
CA GLN A 56 18.60 10.55 6.29
C GLN A 56 17.85 10.34 4.97
N PRO A 57 16.76 9.55 4.97
CA PRO A 57 15.87 9.49 3.81
C PRO A 57 15.24 10.86 3.52
N LYS A 58 15.53 11.38 2.32
CA LYS A 58 14.98 12.66 1.83
C LYS A 58 13.51 12.52 1.43
N ALA A 59 13.09 11.32 1.05
CA ALA A 59 11.72 11.02 0.68
C ALA A 59 11.37 9.57 0.99
N PHE A 60 10.08 9.26 0.96
CA PHE A 60 9.55 7.92 1.15
C PHE A 60 8.39 7.60 0.21
N ILE A 61 8.13 6.30 0.02
CA ILE A 61 6.91 5.77 -0.58
C ILE A 61 6.09 5.09 0.52
N TYR A 62 4.86 5.56 0.70
CA TYR A 62 3.91 4.97 1.63
C TYR A 62 3.26 3.71 1.04
N LEU A 63 3.07 2.66 1.84
CA LEU A 63 2.22 1.52 1.50
C LEU A 63 1.08 1.37 2.51
N GLU A 64 -0.11 1.02 2.00
CA GLU A 64 -1.31 0.69 2.80
C GLU A 64 -1.02 -0.30 3.93
N THR A 65 -1.81 -0.20 5.00
CA THR A 65 -1.52 -0.79 6.31
C THR A 65 -2.46 -1.91 6.73
N ASP A 66 -3.09 -2.59 5.77
CA ASP A 66 -4.06 -3.67 5.96
C ASP A 66 -5.22 -3.23 6.87
N ARG A 67 -5.90 -2.16 6.43
CA ARG A 67 -7.00 -1.56 7.16
C ARG A 67 -8.18 -2.54 7.21
N TYR A 68 -8.83 -2.59 8.37
CA TYR A 68 -9.93 -3.52 8.65
C TYR A 68 -11.09 -3.38 7.66
N LEU A 69 -11.66 -4.53 7.27
CA LEU A 69 -12.93 -4.63 6.55
C LEU A 69 -13.92 -5.44 7.40
N PRO A 70 -15.20 -5.02 7.49
CA PRO A 70 -16.19 -5.70 8.32
C PRO A 70 -16.60 -7.08 7.75
N SER A 71 -16.38 -7.30 6.46
CA SER A 71 -16.71 -8.52 5.73
C SER A 71 -15.82 -8.66 4.49
N PRO A 72 -15.66 -9.87 3.92
CA PRO A 72 -14.91 -10.06 2.68
C PRO A 72 -15.49 -9.28 1.48
N GLU A 73 -16.81 -9.12 1.45
CA GLU A 73 -17.53 -8.42 0.38
C GLU A 73 -18.52 -7.41 0.98
N PRO A 74 -18.78 -6.28 0.30
CA PRO A 74 -19.77 -5.31 0.73
C PRO A 74 -21.20 -5.88 0.59
N ASP A 75 -22.07 -5.53 1.52
CA ASP A 75 -23.51 -5.73 1.36
C ASP A 75 -24.08 -4.64 0.45
N ILE A 76 -24.31 -4.98 -0.81
CA ILE A 76 -24.82 -4.04 -1.82
C ILE A 76 -26.33 -3.87 -1.62
N GLY A 77 -26.70 -2.84 -0.87
CA GLY A 77 -28.08 -2.36 -0.76
C GLY A 77 -28.49 -1.49 -1.95
N GLU A 78 -29.35 -0.50 -1.69
CA GLU A 78 -29.92 0.36 -2.73
C GLU A 78 -28.91 1.32 -3.39
N SER A 79 -27.81 1.64 -2.70
CA SER A 79 -26.79 2.57 -3.17
C SER A 79 -25.40 1.96 -3.10
N VAL A 80 -24.84 1.60 -4.26
CA VAL A 80 -23.47 1.07 -4.38
C VAL A 80 -22.44 2.01 -3.76
N PRO A 81 -22.44 3.34 -4.02
CA PRO A 81 -21.43 4.22 -3.43
C PRO A 81 -21.47 4.28 -1.90
N GLU A 82 -22.66 4.31 -1.31
CA GLU A 82 -22.79 4.38 0.15
C GLU A 82 -22.47 3.04 0.83
N ALA A 83 -22.83 1.92 0.21
CA ALA A 83 -22.42 0.59 0.65
C ALA A 83 -20.90 0.46 0.65
N LEU A 84 -20.22 0.86 -0.43
CA LEU A 84 -18.76 0.82 -0.54
C LEU A 84 -18.07 1.75 0.47
N LYS A 85 -18.57 2.98 0.67
CA LYS A 85 -18.02 3.91 1.68
C LYS A 85 -18.13 3.35 3.10
N THR A 86 -19.25 2.70 3.40
CA THR A 86 -19.51 2.11 4.72
C THR A 86 -18.61 0.90 4.94
N TRP A 87 -18.58 -0.01 3.97
CA TRP A 87 -17.78 -1.23 4.03
C TRP A 87 -16.27 -0.94 4.06
N ALA A 88 -15.77 -0.06 3.20
CA ALA A 88 -14.35 0.30 3.13
C ALA A 88 -13.99 1.54 3.96
N LYS A 89 -14.72 1.81 5.05
CA LYS A 89 -14.52 3.01 5.89
C LYS A 89 -13.09 3.16 6.39
N ALA A 90 -12.45 2.08 6.86
CA ALA A 90 -11.10 2.15 7.41
C ALA A 90 -10.02 2.39 6.33
N PRO A 91 -10.04 1.73 5.16
CA PRO A 91 -9.21 2.10 4.01
C PRO A 91 -9.42 3.55 3.53
N LEU A 92 -10.67 4.01 3.46
CA LEU A 92 -10.94 5.40 3.02
C LEU A 92 -10.48 6.43 4.05
N ASN A 93 -10.51 6.11 5.35
CA ASN A 93 -9.95 6.97 6.39
C ASN A 93 -8.41 7.05 6.31
N GLU A 94 -7.75 5.99 5.86
CA GLU A 94 -6.31 6.01 5.57
C GLU A 94 -6.00 7.01 4.43
N LEU A 95 -6.78 7.01 3.35
CA LEU A 95 -6.64 8.02 2.29
C LEU A 95 -6.83 9.46 2.80
N LYS A 96 -7.79 9.68 3.71
CA LYS A 96 -7.97 11.01 4.34
C LYS A 96 -6.74 11.41 5.16
N PHE A 97 -6.09 10.47 5.84
CA PHE A 97 -4.85 10.73 6.58
C PHE A 97 -3.70 11.09 5.62
N LEU A 98 -3.49 10.29 4.58
CA LEU A 98 -2.48 10.59 3.55
C LEU A 98 -2.73 11.92 2.85
N ARG A 99 -4.01 12.28 2.64
CA ARG A 99 -4.38 13.55 2.03
C ARG A 99 -3.94 14.71 2.90
N ARG A 100 -4.14 14.63 4.22
CA ARG A 100 -3.69 15.65 5.16
C ARG A 100 -2.17 15.82 5.17
N ILE A 101 -1.41 14.75 4.94
CA ILE A 101 0.06 14.83 4.78
C ILE A 101 0.40 15.64 3.53
N VAL A 102 -0.18 15.29 2.37
CA VAL A 102 0.15 15.96 1.10
C VAL A 102 -0.34 17.40 1.04
N GLU A 103 -1.51 17.66 1.60
CA GLU A 103 -2.12 19.00 1.63
C GLU A 103 -1.67 19.83 2.83
N GLU A 104 -0.78 19.28 3.68
CA GLU A 104 -0.23 19.96 4.85
C GLU A 104 -1.33 20.53 5.77
N THR A 105 -2.25 19.67 6.19
CA THR A 105 -3.33 20.03 7.12
C THR A 105 -3.36 19.06 8.31
N PRO A 106 -2.33 19.05 9.18
CA PRO A 106 -2.21 18.08 10.27
C PRO A 106 -3.36 18.21 11.26
N GLN A 107 -3.79 17.07 11.79
CA GLN A 107 -4.71 16.98 12.92
C GLN A 107 -4.01 16.40 14.15
N SER A 108 -4.60 16.66 15.33
CA SER A 108 -4.11 16.07 16.58
C SER A 108 -4.04 14.55 16.47
N GLY A 109 -2.85 14.00 16.72
CA GLY A 109 -2.59 12.56 16.64
C GLY A 109 -2.11 12.05 15.28
N ASP A 110 -2.01 12.90 14.25
CA ASP A 110 -1.50 12.48 12.94
C ASP A 110 0.01 12.20 12.95
N GLY A 111 0.74 13.02 13.70
CA GLY A 111 2.15 12.76 13.89
C GLY A 111 3.10 13.31 12.84
N PHE A 112 2.68 14.34 12.12
CA PHE A 112 3.50 15.17 11.24
C PHE A 112 3.19 16.64 11.54
N VAL A 113 4.13 17.53 11.22
CA VAL A 113 4.00 18.97 11.45
C VAL A 113 3.97 19.72 10.12
N LEU A 114 3.46 20.95 10.13
CA LEU A 114 3.74 21.89 9.05
C LEU A 114 5.21 22.24 9.13
N GLY A 115 5.93 22.26 8.00
CA GLY A 115 7.26 22.87 8.03
C GLY A 115 7.15 24.39 7.95
N GLY A 116 8.19 25.04 8.45
CA GLY A 116 8.22 26.47 8.73
C GLY A 116 7.70 26.79 10.13
N ASP A 117 8.61 27.06 11.05
CA ASP A 117 8.35 28.02 12.13
C ASP A 117 7.74 29.26 11.46
N GLY A 118 6.67 29.83 12.02
CA GLY A 118 5.92 30.97 11.45
C GLY A 118 6.71 32.28 11.30
N ASP A 119 8.04 32.20 11.25
CA ASP A 119 9.03 33.27 11.32
C ASP A 119 9.54 33.67 9.91
N GLY A 120 9.15 32.95 8.86
CA GLY A 120 9.32 33.41 7.47
C GLY A 120 10.75 33.38 6.92
N ASP A 121 11.70 32.75 7.62
CA ASP A 121 13.12 32.67 7.22
C ASP A 121 13.43 31.54 6.21
N GLY A 122 12.42 30.94 5.59
CA GLY A 122 12.52 30.49 4.19
C GLY A 122 13.56 29.43 3.80
N ASP A 123 14.18 28.73 4.74
CA ASP A 123 15.01 27.54 4.45
C ASP A 123 14.10 26.31 4.30
N GLY A 124 13.24 26.31 3.28
CA GLY A 124 12.12 25.38 3.07
C GLY A 124 12.50 23.94 2.68
N ASP A 125 13.26 23.23 3.53
CA ASP A 125 13.68 21.83 3.32
C ASP A 125 13.09 20.83 4.36
N ASP A 126 12.33 21.31 5.37
CA ASP A 126 11.81 20.51 6.50
C ASP A 126 10.29 20.23 6.46
N ASP A 127 9.62 20.48 5.32
CA ASP A 127 8.19 20.17 5.16
C ASP A 127 7.95 18.65 5.06
N ASP A 128 7.09 18.10 5.93
CA ASP A 128 6.78 16.67 5.96
C ASP A 128 5.99 16.18 4.72
N GLY A 129 5.14 17.04 4.13
CA GLY A 129 4.29 16.71 2.98
C GLY A 129 5.07 16.38 1.70
N PRO A 130 6.02 17.25 1.28
CA PRO A 130 6.91 17.02 0.13
C PRO A 130 7.71 15.72 0.20
N ARG A 131 8.01 15.21 1.41
CA ARG A 131 8.76 13.97 1.60
C ARG A 131 8.02 12.71 1.13
N MET A 132 6.68 12.72 1.04
CA MET A 132 5.95 11.61 0.44
C MET A 132 6.05 11.66 -1.09
N ALA A 133 7.03 10.96 -1.66
CA ALA A 133 7.27 10.92 -3.11
C ALA A 133 6.20 10.13 -3.88
N GLY A 134 5.48 9.24 -3.19
CA GLY A 134 4.38 8.47 -3.75
C GLY A 134 3.70 7.58 -2.72
N CYS A 135 2.57 6.99 -3.09
CA CYS A 135 1.86 6.02 -2.25
C CYS A 135 1.30 4.84 -3.06
N VAL A 136 1.27 3.69 -2.41
CA VAL A 136 0.60 2.47 -2.86
C VAL A 136 -0.58 2.26 -1.91
N ILE A 137 -1.79 2.38 -2.43
CA ILE A 137 -3.02 2.37 -1.62
C ILE A 137 -3.76 1.05 -1.77
N TRP A 138 -4.66 0.73 -0.84
CA TRP A 138 -5.48 -0.46 -0.93
C TRP A 138 -6.57 -0.32 -2.01
N ALA A 139 -6.93 -1.43 -2.69
CA ALA A 139 -8.14 -1.53 -3.50
C ALA A 139 -8.70 -2.96 -3.54
N PRO A 140 -10.02 -3.15 -3.74
CA PRO A 140 -10.68 -4.45 -3.64
C PRO A 140 -10.64 -5.24 -4.95
N PHE A 141 -9.47 -5.73 -5.35
CA PHE A 141 -9.27 -6.44 -6.62
C PHE A 141 -10.10 -7.72 -6.78
N HIS A 142 -10.58 -8.31 -5.68
CA HIS A 142 -11.41 -9.51 -5.69
C HIS A 142 -12.87 -9.25 -6.04
N LEU A 143 -13.35 -8.00 -5.98
CA LEU A 143 -14.73 -7.68 -6.33
C LEU A 143 -14.94 -7.68 -7.84
N SER A 144 -16.20 -7.66 -8.26
CA SER A 144 -16.55 -7.44 -9.67
C SER A 144 -15.96 -6.13 -10.19
N THR A 145 -15.62 -6.08 -11.48
CA THR A 145 -15.02 -4.89 -12.11
C THR A 145 -15.88 -3.63 -11.97
N ALA A 146 -17.20 -3.77 -11.93
CA ALA A 146 -18.11 -2.64 -11.68
C ALA A 146 -17.91 -2.05 -10.27
N LEU A 147 -17.85 -2.89 -9.24
CA LEU A 147 -17.62 -2.46 -7.86
C LEU A 147 -16.20 -1.95 -7.65
N PHE A 148 -15.22 -2.58 -8.28
CA PHE A 148 -13.82 -2.13 -8.27
C PHE A 148 -13.69 -0.72 -8.85
N ASN A 149 -14.26 -0.46 -10.03
CA ASN A 149 -14.23 0.88 -10.64
C ASN A 149 -14.98 1.91 -9.79
N ALA A 150 -16.16 1.57 -9.26
CA ALA A 150 -16.89 2.44 -8.35
C ALA A 150 -16.08 2.77 -7.09
N TYR A 151 -15.34 1.80 -6.54
CA TYR A 151 -14.42 2.04 -5.43
C TYR A 151 -13.29 2.99 -5.83
N LEU A 152 -12.68 2.83 -7.01
CA LEU A 152 -11.62 3.73 -7.47
C LEU A 152 -12.10 5.18 -7.61
N GLU A 153 -13.32 5.41 -8.09
CA GLU A 153 -13.92 6.74 -8.15
C GLU A 153 -14.07 7.36 -6.75
N ILE A 154 -14.55 6.58 -5.77
CA ILE A 154 -14.66 7.03 -4.37
C ILE A 154 -13.27 7.32 -3.80
N ALA A 155 -12.30 6.44 -4.02
CA ALA A 155 -10.93 6.58 -3.55
C ALA A 155 -10.27 7.85 -4.11
N GLU A 156 -10.43 8.11 -5.41
CA GLU A 156 -9.94 9.33 -6.07
C GLU A 156 -10.57 10.60 -5.48
N GLN A 157 -11.90 10.59 -5.27
CA GLN A 157 -12.61 11.71 -4.65
C GLN A 157 -12.13 11.98 -3.21
N VAL A 158 -11.96 10.92 -2.41
CA VAL A 158 -11.47 11.03 -1.03
C VAL A 158 -10.03 11.52 -0.99
N ALA A 159 -9.17 10.96 -1.83
CA ALA A 159 -7.77 11.34 -1.94
C ALA A 159 -7.59 12.80 -2.37
N GLY A 160 -8.48 13.28 -3.25
CA GLY A 160 -8.31 14.60 -3.86
C GLY A 160 -7.15 14.63 -4.86
N PRO A 161 -7.04 15.71 -5.66
CA PRO A 161 -6.14 15.74 -6.80
C PRO A 161 -4.66 15.64 -6.42
N GLN A 162 -4.25 16.21 -5.28
CA GLN A 162 -2.84 16.25 -4.87
C GLN A 162 -2.33 14.87 -4.43
N LEU A 163 -3.07 14.17 -3.56
CA LEU A 163 -2.72 12.81 -3.17
C LEU A 163 -2.88 11.84 -4.34
N TRP A 164 -3.96 11.95 -5.13
CA TRP A 164 -4.18 11.05 -6.25
C TRP A 164 -3.05 11.10 -7.29
N ALA A 165 -2.46 12.28 -7.52
CA ALA A 165 -1.28 12.43 -8.38
C ALA A 165 -0.04 11.67 -7.85
N LYS A 166 0.04 11.46 -6.54
CA LYS A 166 1.10 10.70 -5.85
C LYS A 166 0.78 9.19 -5.77
N VAL A 167 -0.42 8.73 -6.11
CA VAL A 167 -0.73 7.29 -6.17
C VAL A 167 0.07 6.65 -7.31
N VAL A 168 1.03 5.81 -6.94
CA VAL A 168 1.92 5.10 -7.87
C VAL A 168 1.50 3.66 -8.11
N GLY A 169 0.70 3.08 -7.22
CA GLY A 169 0.22 1.71 -7.32
C GLY A 169 -0.87 1.37 -6.32
N PHE A 170 -1.25 0.10 -6.33
CA PHE A 170 -2.17 -0.48 -5.36
C PHE A 170 -1.62 -1.76 -4.75
N ARG A 171 -2.11 -2.11 -3.57
CA ARG A 171 -1.79 -3.36 -2.89
C ARG A 171 -3.07 -4.08 -2.49
N TYR A 172 -3.01 -5.40 -2.55
CA TYR A 172 -3.99 -6.29 -1.94
C TYR A 172 -3.23 -7.49 -1.36
N LEU A 173 -3.34 -7.69 -0.04
CA LEU A 173 -2.63 -8.76 0.63
C LEU A 173 -3.22 -10.13 0.26
N LEU A 174 -2.39 -10.96 -0.36
CA LEU A 174 -2.66 -12.39 -0.56
C LEU A 174 -2.19 -13.22 0.64
N GLN A 175 -1.21 -12.69 1.37
CA GLN A 175 -0.68 -13.26 2.60
C GLN A 175 -1.79 -13.59 3.61
N GLY A 176 -1.69 -14.77 4.21
CA GLY A 176 -2.56 -15.24 5.27
C GLY A 176 -3.93 -15.73 4.83
N LYS A 177 -4.22 -15.73 3.53
CA LYS A 177 -5.48 -16.28 2.97
C LYS A 177 -5.42 -17.78 2.73
N GLY A 178 -4.22 -18.37 2.74
CA GLY A 178 -3.99 -19.79 2.45
C GLY A 178 -3.95 -20.10 0.95
N SER A 179 -3.17 -21.12 0.61
CA SER A 179 -2.83 -21.57 -0.75
C SER A 179 -4.03 -21.68 -1.70
N SER A 180 -5.09 -22.41 -1.31
CA SER A 180 -6.28 -22.61 -2.16
C SER A 180 -7.04 -21.32 -2.44
N ALA A 181 -7.17 -20.43 -1.45
CA ALA A 181 -7.87 -19.15 -1.63
C ALA A 181 -7.07 -18.22 -2.54
N VAL A 182 -5.74 -18.16 -2.36
CA VAL A 182 -4.85 -17.40 -3.26
C VAL A 182 -4.97 -17.92 -4.69
N GLN A 183 -4.90 -19.24 -4.89
CA GLN A 183 -5.03 -19.85 -6.21
C GLN A 183 -6.34 -19.48 -6.90
N GLN A 184 -7.46 -19.55 -6.18
CA GLN A 184 -8.78 -19.21 -6.73
C GLN A 184 -8.87 -17.73 -7.10
N LEU A 185 -8.41 -16.83 -6.22
CA LEU A 185 -8.44 -15.39 -6.44
C LEU A 185 -7.65 -14.99 -7.69
N VAL A 186 -6.35 -15.37 -7.75
CA VAL A 186 -5.45 -14.90 -8.81
C VAL A 186 -5.76 -15.49 -10.19
N ARG A 187 -6.52 -16.59 -10.25
CA ARG A 187 -6.99 -17.20 -11.51
C ARG A 187 -8.36 -16.71 -11.97
N SER A 188 -9.08 -15.98 -11.11
CA SER A 188 -10.42 -15.50 -11.44
C SER A 188 -10.39 -14.43 -12.53
N GLU A 189 -11.41 -14.41 -13.37
CA GLU A 189 -11.51 -13.44 -14.48
C GLU A 189 -11.66 -12.01 -13.96
N GLN A 190 -12.40 -11.83 -12.87
CA GLN A 190 -12.64 -10.52 -12.25
C GLN A 190 -11.34 -9.92 -11.72
N TRP A 191 -10.51 -10.74 -11.05
CA TRP A 191 -9.19 -10.32 -10.58
C TRP A 191 -8.29 -9.86 -11.73
N LEU A 192 -8.19 -10.66 -12.80
CA LEU A 192 -7.38 -10.32 -13.98
C LEU A 192 -7.92 -9.07 -14.69
N ALA A 193 -9.23 -8.94 -14.83
CA ALA A 193 -9.87 -7.76 -15.40
C ALA A 193 -9.55 -6.49 -14.59
N ASN A 194 -9.61 -6.57 -13.26
CA ASN A 194 -9.29 -5.45 -12.37
C ASN A 194 -7.80 -5.08 -12.42
N LEU A 195 -6.91 -6.06 -12.52
CA LEU A 195 -5.48 -5.78 -12.75
C LEU A 195 -5.25 -5.04 -14.08
N LEU A 196 -5.95 -5.40 -15.16
CA LEU A 196 -5.82 -4.72 -16.46
C LEU A 196 -6.24 -3.24 -16.40
N VAL A 197 -7.15 -2.85 -15.50
CA VAL A 197 -7.52 -1.44 -15.29
C VAL A 197 -6.29 -0.59 -14.94
N LEU A 198 -5.31 -1.16 -14.24
CA LEU A 198 -4.11 -0.45 -13.81
C LEU A 198 -3.27 0.10 -14.96
N ARG A 199 -3.41 -0.45 -16.17
CA ARG A 199 -2.70 0.01 -17.39
C ARG A 199 -3.07 1.44 -17.79
N HIS A 200 -4.28 1.86 -17.45
CA HIS A 200 -4.82 3.17 -17.85
C HIS A 200 -4.53 4.28 -16.84
N GLY A 201 -4.08 3.92 -15.64
CA GLY A 201 -3.74 4.86 -14.59
C GLY A 201 -2.66 5.87 -14.98
N ARG A 202 -2.63 7.01 -14.29
CA ARG A 202 -1.58 8.04 -14.41
C ARG A 202 -1.34 8.51 -15.85
N LYS A 203 -2.41 8.88 -16.56
CA LYS A 203 -2.37 9.34 -17.96
C LYS A 203 -1.68 8.33 -18.89
N GLY A 204 -1.98 7.04 -18.71
CA GLY A 204 -1.43 5.95 -19.52
C GLY A 204 -0.02 5.49 -19.14
N ARG A 205 0.60 6.02 -18.07
CA ARG A 205 1.86 5.48 -17.52
C ARG A 205 1.66 4.16 -16.77
N GLY A 206 0.43 3.88 -16.36
CA GLY A 206 0.02 2.74 -15.56
C GLY A 206 0.38 2.86 -14.09
N TRP A 207 -0.43 2.24 -13.24
CA TRP A 207 -0.14 1.99 -11.83
C TRP A 207 0.64 0.67 -11.66
N SER A 208 1.37 0.55 -10.55
CA SER A 208 1.93 -0.75 -10.14
C SER A 208 0.93 -1.53 -9.29
N PHE A 209 1.14 -2.83 -9.19
CA PHE A 209 0.49 -3.71 -8.25
C PHE A 209 1.56 -4.30 -7.32
N ASP A 210 1.45 -4.03 -6.02
CA ASP A 210 2.30 -4.62 -4.97
C ASP A 210 1.74 -5.97 -4.56
N ILE A 211 2.53 -7.02 -4.76
CA ILE A 211 2.18 -8.39 -4.43
C ILE A 211 2.71 -8.70 -3.03
N GLY A 212 1.78 -8.82 -2.07
CA GLY A 212 2.07 -9.34 -0.73
C GLY A 212 1.69 -10.81 -0.63
N VAL A 213 2.66 -11.71 -0.80
CA VAL A 213 2.54 -13.15 -0.49
C VAL A 213 3.51 -13.51 0.63
N ASP A 214 3.23 -14.59 1.36
CA ASP A 214 4.11 -15.13 2.40
C ASP A 214 4.26 -16.64 2.18
N ALA A 215 5.34 -17.03 1.51
CA ALA A 215 5.61 -18.43 1.19
C ALA A 215 5.84 -19.30 2.44
N HIS A 216 6.29 -18.70 3.55
CA HIS A 216 6.48 -19.40 4.80
C HIS A 216 5.14 -19.74 5.47
N ARG A 217 4.20 -18.80 5.47
CA ARG A 217 2.87 -18.98 6.06
C ARG A 217 1.90 -19.74 5.16
N ASP A 218 1.88 -19.42 3.87
CA ASP A 218 0.85 -19.89 2.93
C ASP A 218 1.33 -21.00 1.98
N GLY A 219 2.59 -21.41 2.08
CA GLY A 219 3.20 -22.42 1.22
C GLY A 219 3.92 -21.82 0.00
N VAL A 220 4.97 -22.48 -0.48
CA VAL A 220 5.79 -21.98 -1.61
C VAL A 220 5.01 -21.93 -2.93
N GLU A 221 3.98 -22.74 -3.07
CA GLU A 221 3.14 -22.81 -4.26
C GLU A 221 2.42 -21.49 -4.56
N VAL A 222 2.17 -20.63 -3.56
CA VAL A 222 1.55 -19.31 -3.79
C VAL A 222 2.39 -18.43 -4.70
N VAL A 223 3.72 -18.58 -4.66
CA VAL A 223 4.64 -17.89 -5.56
C VAL A 223 4.43 -18.36 -7.00
N GLY A 224 4.22 -19.67 -7.19
CA GLY A 224 3.89 -20.27 -8.48
C GLY A 224 2.54 -19.75 -9.01
N TYR A 225 1.51 -19.68 -8.17
CA TYR A 225 0.20 -19.15 -8.59
C TYR A 225 0.27 -17.67 -9.02
N VAL A 226 1.08 -16.87 -8.33
CA VAL A 226 1.34 -15.48 -8.72
C VAL A 226 2.11 -15.42 -10.04
N ALA A 227 3.11 -16.27 -10.25
CA ALA A 227 3.84 -16.34 -11.52
C ALA A 227 2.89 -16.68 -12.69
N ASP A 228 2.08 -17.73 -12.54
CA ASP A 228 1.03 -18.12 -13.50
C ASP A 228 0.08 -16.95 -13.82
N MET A 229 -0.35 -16.21 -12.79
CA MET A 229 -1.20 -15.03 -12.95
C MET A 229 -0.52 -13.94 -13.78
N VAL A 230 0.76 -13.65 -13.51
CA VAL A 230 1.52 -12.64 -14.28
C VAL A 230 1.64 -13.08 -15.74
N GLU A 231 1.98 -14.34 -16.01
CA GLU A 231 2.06 -14.88 -17.38
C GLU A 231 0.73 -14.76 -18.11
N ARG A 232 -0.38 -15.14 -17.45
CA ARG A 232 -1.72 -15.02 -18.02
C ARG A 232 -2.09 -13.56 -18.29
N LEU A 233 -1.73 -12.64 -17.39
CA LEU A 233 -1.97 -11.21 -17.61
C LEU A 233 -1.18 -10.70 -18.81
N ARG A 234 0.08 -11.12 -18.97
CA ARG A 234 0.91 -10.77 -20.14
C ARG A 234 0.29 -11.28 -21.45
N ALA A 235 -0.29 -12.47 -21.46
CA ALA A 235 -1.02 -12.97 -22.63
C ALA A 235 -2.21 -12.07 -22.99
N LEU A 236 -3.03 -11.69 -22.00
CA LEU A 236 -4.15 -10.77 -22.20
C LEU A 236 -3.72 -9.37 -22.66
N GLU A 237 -2.59 -8.88 -22.16
CA GLU A 237 -2.01 -7.60 -22.59
C GLU A 237 -1.56 -7.62 -24.06
N ASN A 238 -1.06 -8.77 -24.54
CA ASN A 238 -0.63 -8.94 -25.92
C ASN A 238 -1.81 -9.05 -26.91
N GLU A 239 -2.95 -9.59 -26.48
CA GLU A 239 -4.17 -9.62 -27.29
C GLU A 239 -4.74 -8.21 -27.55
N LYS A 240 -4.55 -7.29 -26.59
CA LYS A 240 -4.99 -5.90 -26.67
C LYS A 240 -3.88 -4.96 -26.21
N PRO A 241 -2.95 -4.58 -27.12
CA PRO A 241 -1.82 -3.72 -26.78
C PRO A 241 -2.28 -2.26 -26.61
N THR A 242 -2.89 -1.96 -25.46
CA THR A 242 -3.29 -0.61 -25.05
C THR A 242 -2.47 -0.16 -23.84
N GLY A 243 -1.75 0.95 -23.95
CA GLY A 243 -0.92 1.46 -22.84
C GLY A 243 0.26 0.56 -22.46
N ARG A 244 0.85 0.81 -21.29
CA ARG A 244 1.94 -0.02 -20.74
C ARG A 244 1.37 -1.24 -20.00
N GLY A 245 2.12 -2.34 -19.98
CA GLY A 245 1.77 -3.49 -19.15
C GLY A 245 1.80 -3.15 -17.66
N VAL A 246 1.00 -3.87 -16.87
CA VAL A 246 0.93 -3.73 -15.42
C VAL A 246 2.31 -4.04 -14.82
N ARG A 247 2.80 -3.14 -13.97
CA ARG A 247 4.09 -3.31 -13.27
C ARG A 247 3.84 -3.98 -11.94
N PHE A 248 4.50 -5.11 -11.72
CA PHE A 248 4.40 -5.83 -10.45
C PHE A 248 5.60 -5.51 -9.57
N VAL A 249 5.34 -5.23 -8.30
CA VAL A 249 6.36 -5.13 -7.26
C VAL A 249 6.17 -6.34 -6.35
N LEU A 250 7.23 -7.11 -6.17
CA LEU A 250 7.23 -8.18 -5.18
C LEU A 250 7.61 -7.55 -3.85
N GLY A 251 6.66 -7.46 -2.92
CA GLY A 251 6.89 -6.90 -1.61
C GLY A 251 7.93 -7.72 -0.82
N GLY A 252 8.58 -7.10 0.17
CA GLY A 252 9.63 -7.72 0.99
C GLY A 252 9.21 -8.94 1.82
N PHE A 253 7.96 -9.41 1.68
CA PHE A 253 7.40 -10.58 2.36
C PHE A 253 7.53 -11.88 1.56
N LEU A 254 8.30 -11.89 0.46
CA LEU A 254 8.79 -13.13 -0.16
C LEU A 254 9.79 -13.82 0.79
N SER A 255 9.30 -14.19 1.97
CA SER A 255 9.98 -14.85 3.07
C SER A 255 10.11 -16.31 2.66
N LEU A 256 11.07 -16.57 1.78
CA LEU A 256 11.59 -17.92 1.58
C LEU A 256 12.19 -18.36 2.91
N SER A 257 11.89 -19.59 3.33
CA SER A 257 12.49 -20.12 4.55
C SER A 257 14.02 -20.08 4.45
N LEU A 258 14.66 -19.37 5.37
CA LEU A 258 16.11 -19.39 5.54
C LEU A 258 16.58 -20.63 6.32
N SER A 259 15.67 -21.54 6.69
CA SER A 259 16.06 -22.80 7.31
C SER A 259 16.65 -23.74 6.25
N LEU A 260 17.97 -23.79 6.17
CA LEU A 260 18.68 -24.96 5.63
C LEU A 260 18.29 -26.16 6.48
N SER A 261 17.35 -26.98 6.00
CA SER A 261 17.20 -28.35 6.49
C SER A 261 18.42 -29.13 6.01
N ILE A 262 19.50 -29.10 6.81
CA ILE A 262 20.55 -30.09 6.69
C ILE A 262 19.95 -31.40 7.18
N THR A 263 19.39 -32.18 6.25
CA THR A 263 19.03 -33.57 6.52
C THR A 263 20.35 -34.35 6.58
N THR A 264 20.97 -34.38 7.75
CA THR A 264 22.02 -35.36 8.03
C THR A 264 21.35 -36.72 8.20
N THR A 265 21.21 -37.48 7.10
CA THR A 265 21.06 -38.93 7.20
C THR A 265 22.37 -39.48 7.75
N LEU A 266 22.40 -39.74 9.06
CA LEU A 266 23.40 -40.62 9.65
C LEU A 266 22.97 -42.06 9.35
N ASN A 267 23.82 -42.78 8.63
CA ASN A 267 23.81 -44.23 8.52
C ASN A 267 24.26 -44.87 9.84
#